data_AF-A0A2P8FN36-F1
#
_entry.id   AF-A0A2P8FN36-F1
#
_cell.length_a   1.000
_cell.length_b   1.000
_cell.length_c   1.000
_cell.angle_alpha   90.00
_cell.angle_beta   90.00
_cell.angle_gamma   90.00
#
_symmetry.space_group_name_H-M   'P 1'
#
loop_
_entity.id
_entity.type
_entity.pdbx_description
1 polymer ?
#
loop_
_entity_poly.entity_id
_entity_poly.type
_entity_poly.pdbx_seq_one_letter_code
_entity_poly.pdbx_strand_id
1 'polypeptide(L)'
;MKTTHEIKIIPVDYNSNEMPDAVAKYKPVLLNDGHEYCCILGESPEYGIYGCGDTPDEAIMHWNQRYLQKTVEGALFSTKKPVLNESDEVVRAYFYRSVSI
;
A
#
# COMPACT_ATOMS: atom_id res chain seq x y z
N MET A 1 -15.36 -20.44 3.22
CA MET A 1 -14.80 -20.45 1.85
C MET A 1 -13.39 -19.88 1.93
N LYS A 2 -12.36 -20.63 1.53
CA LYS A 2 -10.98 -20.13 1.47
C LYS A 2 -10.78 -19.47 0.11
N THR A 3 -11.17 -18.22 0.00
CA THR A 3 -10.85 -17.39 -1.17
C THR A 3 -9.44 -16.86 -0.97
N THR A 4 -8.44 -17.74 -1.16
CA THR A 4 -7.04 -17.33 -1.20
C THR A 4 -6.83 -16.67 -2.56
N HIS A 5 -7.12 -15.37 -2.64
CA HIS A 5 -6.78 -14.59 -3.82
C HIS A 5 -5.25 -14.45 -3.87
N GLU A 6 -4.67 -14.74 -5.02
CA GLU A 6 -3.21 -14.70 -5.23
C GLU A 6 -2.76 -13.23 -5.21
N ILE A 7 -1.98 -12.86 -4.20
CA ILE A 7 -1.39 -11.52 -4.12
C ILE A 7 -0.22 -11.42 -5.11
N LYS A 8 -0.25 -10.40 -5.96
CA LYS A 8 0.78 -10.14 -6.98
C LYS A 8 1.44 -8.80 -6.74
N ILE A 9 2.76 -8.80 -6.55
CA ILE A 9 3.54 -7.56 -6.53
C ILE A 9 3.61 -7.01 -7.94
N ILE A 10 3.25 -5.74 -8.11
CA ILE A 10 3.22 -5.06 -9.39
C ILE A 10 4.46 -4.17 -9.50
N PRO A 11 5.31 -4.33 -10.54
CA PRO A 11 6.42 -3.43 -10.79
C PRO A 11 5.93 -2.00 -11.06
N VAL A 12 6.61 -1.02 -10.49
CA VAL A 12 6.30 0.41 -10.68
C VAL A 12 7.55 1.14 -11.14
N ASP A 13 7.40 1.98 -12.17
CA ASP A 13 8.45 2.91 -12.57
C ASP A 13 8.39 4.20 -11.75
N TYR A 14 9.13 4.21 -10.64
CA TYR A 14 9.23 5.38 -9.76
C TYR A 14 10.00 6.56 -10.34
N ASN A 15 10.59 6.43 -11.53
CA ASN A 15 11.34 7.50 -12.19
C ASN A 15 10.54 8.22 -13.28
N SER A 16 9.27 7.86 -13.48
CA SER A 16 8.38 8.56 -14.39
C SER A 16 8.22 10.03 -13.98
N ASN A 17 8.17 10.93 -14.97
CA ASN A 17 7.94 12.37 -14.75
C ASN A 17 6.55 12.68 -14.14
N GLU A 18 5.61 11.74 -14.25
CA GLU A 18 4.25 11.88 -13.72
C GLU A 18 4.11 11.30 -12.30
N MET A 19 5.19 10.72 -11.75
CA MET A 19 5.18 10.11 -10.42
C MET A 19 5.17 11.19 -9.33
N PRO A 20 4.27 11.12 -8.32
CA PRO A 20 4.30 12.07 -7.22
C PRO A 20 5.61 11.99 -6.42
N ASP A 21 6.14 13.14 -6.00
CA ASP A 21 7.43 13.24 -5.31
C ASP A 21 7.56 12.29 -4.11
N ALA A 22 6.50 12.17 -3.29
CA ALA A 22 6.50 11.29 -2.13
C ALA A 22 6.57 9.81 -2.55
N VAL A 23 5.85 9.43 -3.61
CA VAL A 23 5.85 8.07 -4.13
C VAL A 23 7.23 7.74 -4.72
N ALA A 24 7.80 8.65 -5.53
CA ALA A 24 9.13 8.48 -6.10
C ALA A 24 10.22 8.35 -5.01
N LYS A 25 10.09 9.12 -3.93
CA LYS A 25 11.00 9.12 -2.78
C LYS A 25 10.92 7.85 -1.95
N TYR A 26 9.71 7.47 -1.53
CA TYR A 26 9.50 6.37 -0.56
C TYR A 26 9.27 5.01 -1.23
N LYS A 27 8.96 4.99 -2.53
CA LYS A 27 8.80 3.81 -3.38
C LYS A 27 7.81 2.76 -2.80
N PRO A 28 6.63 3.15 -2.30
CA PRO A 28 5.69 2.23 -1.63
C PRO A 28 5.40 1.00 -2.49
N VAL A 29 5.26 -0.18 -1.89
CA VAL A 29 5.05 -1.41 -2.67
C VAL A 29 3.64 -1.43 -3.24
N LEU A 30 3.53 -1.57 -4.56
CA LEU A 30 2.25 -1.82 -5.23
C LEU A 30 2.01 -3.32 -5.35
N LEU A 31 0.80 -3.74 -5.02
CA LEU A 31 0.33 -5.10 -5.19
C LEU A 31 -1.11 -5.11 -5.74
N ASN A 32 -1.52 -6.24 -6.30
CA ASN A 32 -2.89 -6.56 -6.60
C ASN A 32 -3.29 -7.76 -5.74
N ASP A 33 -4.37 -7.65 -4.98
CA ASP A 33 -4.81 -8.71 -4.07
C ASP A 33 -5.81 -9.68 -4.71
N GLY A 34 -6.02 -9.57 -6.02
CA GLY A 34 -7.03 -10.30 -6.79
C GLY A 34 -8.36 -9.57 -6.95
N HIS A 35 -8.58 -8.45 -6.25
CA HIS A 35 -9.74 -7.56 -6.42
C HIS A 35 -9.29 -6.16 -6.81
N GLU A 36 -8.45 -5.54 -5.99
CA GLU A 36 -8.03 -4.15 -6.15
C GLU A 36 -6.50 -4.03 -6.12
N TYR A 37 -6.01 -2.90 -6.60
CA TYR A 37 -4.61 -2.52 -6.46
C TYR A 37 -4.43 -1.77 -5.16
N CYS A 38 -3.40 -2.12 -4.39
CA CYS A 38 -3.04 -1.40 -3.18
C CYS A 38 -1.56 -1.09 -3.13
N CYS A 39 -1.29 0.15 -2.74
CA CYS A 39 0.03 0.69 -2.56
C CYS A 39 0.30 0.82 -1.05
N ILE A 40 1.41 0.29 -0.57
CA ILE A 40 1.66 0.09 0.87
C ILE A 40 3.09 0.51 1.24
N LEU A 41 3.20 1.28 2.33
CA LEU A 41 4.46 1.55 3.02
C LEU A 41 4.26 1.35 4.53
N GLY A 42 5.23 0.71 5.18
CA GLY A 42 5.19 0.42 6.61
C GLY A 42 5.06 -1.07 6.91
N GLU A 43 5.66 -1.49 8.03
CA GLU A 43 5.67 -2.88 8.49
C GLU A 43 4.29 -3.37 9.00
N SER A 44 3.40 -2.46 9.36
CA SER A 44 2.04 -2.79 9.81
C SER A 44 1.05 -1.65 9.50
N PRO A 45 -0.26 -1.95 9.41
CA PRO A 45 -1.28 -0.96 9.05
C PRO A 45 -1.40 0.20 10.03
N GLU A 46 -1.08 -0.03 11.31
CA GLU A 46 -1.19 0.95 12.38
C GLU A 46 -0.21 2.12 12.21
N TYR A 47 0.99 1.81 11.70
CA TYR A 47 2.06 2.78 11.51
C TYR A 47 2.37 3.01 10.02
N GLY A 48 1.65 2.34 9.12
CA GLY A 48 1.84 2.43 7.68
C GLY A 48 1.00 3.49 6.99
N ILE A 49 1.25 3.64 5.70
CA ILE A 49 0.42 4.37 4.75
C ILE A 49 -0.02 3.35 3.71
N TYR A 50 -1.33 3.24 3.52
CA TYR A 50 -1.92 2.41 2.49
C TYR A 50 -2.88 3.24 1.65
N GLY A 51 -2.99 2.92 0.36
CA GLY A 51 -3.98 3.46 -0.54
C GLY A 51 -4.34 2.42 -1.59
N CYS A 52 -5.61 2.35 -1.97
CA CYS A 52 -6.13 1.36 -2.91
C CYS A 52 -6.98 2.00 -4.01
N GLY A 53 -7.16 1.29 -5.12
CA GLY A 53 -7.98 1.68 -6.27
C GLY A 53 -8.15 0.55 -7.28
N ASP A 54 -9.00 0.77 -8.29
CA ASP A 54 -9.30 -0.21 -9.34
C ASP A 54 -8.15 -0.32 -10.35
N THR A 55 -7.26 0.67 -10.38
CA THR A 55 -6.07 0.72 -11.22
C THR A 55 -4.78 0.98 -10.41
N PRO A 56 -3.60 0.62 -10.94
CA PRO A 56 -2.30 1.00 -10.34
C PRO A 56 -2.18 2.49 -10.02
N ASP A 57 -2.59 3.34 -10.95
CA ASP A 57 -2.45 4.79 -10.84
C ASP A 57 -3.36 5.34 -9.74
N GLU A 58 -4.60 4.85 -9.63
CA GLU A 58 -5.51 5.22 -8.56
C GLU A 58 -4.98 4.82 -7.18
N ALA A 59 -4.44 3.60 -7.05
CA ALA A 59 -3.84 3.15 -5.79
C ALA A 59 -2.64 4.02 -5.38
N ILE A 60 -1.79 4.38 -6.35
CA ILE A 60 -0.64 5.28 -6.14
C ILE A 60 -1.09 6.69 -5.74
N MET A 61 -2.09 7.25 -6.43
CA MET A 61 -2.64 8.57 -6.11
C MET A 61 -3.28 8.58 -4.72
N HIS A 62 -4.06 7.56 -4.39
CA HIS A 62 -4.68 7.43 -3.08
C HIS A 62 -3.62 7.33 -1.98
N TRP A 63 -2.55 6.55 -2.18
CA TRP A 63 -1.45 6.49 -1.23
C TRP A 63 -0.79 7.87 -1.02
N ASN A 64 -0.55 8.61 -2.10
CA ASN A 64 0.02 9.96 -2.03
C ASN A 64 -0.89 10.91 -1.24
N GLN A 65 -2.20 10.85 -1.45
CA GLN A 65 -3.17 11.63 -0.67
C GLN A 65 -3.10 11.30 0.83
N ARG A 66 -2.99 10.02 1.20
CA ARG A 66 -2.85 9.58 2.60
C ARG A 66 -1.54 10.05 3.24
N TYR A 67 -0.46 10.05 2.47
CA TYR A 67 0.82 10.63 2.90
C TYR A 67 0.70 12.13 3.18
N LEU A 68 0.07 12.89 2.28
CA LEU A 68 -0.13 14.32 2.45
C LEU A 68 -0.99 14.62 3.69
N GLN A 69 -2.07 13.86 3.90
CA GLN A 69 -2.93 13.96 5.09
C GLN A 69 -2.12 13.76 6.38
N LYS A 70 -1.37 12.67 6.51
CA LYS A 70 -0.54 12.41 7.69
C LYS A 70 0.53 13.49 7.90
N THR A 71 1.09 14.02 6.82
CA THR A 71 2.08 15.10 6.89
C THR A 71 1.47 16.38 7.45
N VAL A 72 0.28 16.75 7.00
CA VAL A 72 -0.47 17.91 7.52
C VAL A 72 -0.86 17.71 8.99
N GLU A 73 -1.22 16.49 9.38
CA GLU A 73 -1.55 16.13 10.76
C GLU A 73 -0.32 16.06 11.69
N GLY A 74 0.90 16.10 11.14
CA GLY A 74 2.14 15.87 11.90
C GLY A 74 2.26 14.44 12.43
N ALA A 75 1.54 13.49 11.83
CA ALA A 75 1.52 12.10 12.25
C ALA A 75 2.82 11.38 11.86
N LEU A 76 3.37 10.59 12.79
CA LEU A 76 4.48 9.69 12.49
C LEU A 76 3.98 8.51 11.67
N PHE A 77 4.81 8.05 10.73
CA PHE A 77 4.59 6.85 9.93
C PHE A 77 5.90 6.12 9.71
N SER A 78 5.83 4.80 9.55
CA SER A 78 6.97 3.94 9.24
C SER A 78 7.34 4.10 7.76
N THR A 79 8.63 4.27 7.50
CA THR A 79 9.22 4.29 6.15
C THR A 79 9.79 2.94 5.75
N LYS A 80 9.68 1.93 6.62
CA LYS A 80 10.13 0.57 6.31
C LYS A 80 9.23 -0.05 5.25
N LYS A 81 9.80 -0.91 4.42
CA LYS A 81 9.01 -1.72 3.50
C LYS A 81 8.19 -2.74 4.30
N PRO A 82 6.98 -3.09 3.83
CA PRO A 82 6.28 -4.25 4.37
C PRO A 82 7.13 -5.49 4.17
N VAL A 83 7.19 -6.36 5.19
CA VAL A 83 7.81 -7.68 5.04
C VAL A 83 6.79 -8.56 4.34
N LEU A 84 6.95 -8.72 3.03
CA LEU A 84 6.13 -9.60 2.20
C LEU A 84 6.73 -11.01 2.27
N ASN A 85 6.48 -11.73 3.35
CA ASN A 85 6.72 -13.17 3.38
C ASN A 85 5.63 -13.88 2.57
N GLU A 86 5.96 -15.00 1.93
CA GLU A 86 5.02 -15.80 1.10
C GLU A 86 3.76 -16.24 1.87
N SER A 87 3.79 -16.20 3.20
CA SER A 87 2.59 -16.19 4.02
C SER A 87 1.98 -14.78 3.99
N ASP A 88 0.95 -14.59 3.18
CA ASP A 88 0.08 -13.42 3.00
C ASP A 88 -0.30 -12.58 4.26
N GLU A 89 0.17 -12.87 5.48
CA GLU A 89 -0.28 -12.32 6.75
C GLU A 89 -0.14 -10.80 6.88
N VAL A 90 0.96 -10.20 6.44
CA VAL A 90 1.13 -8.73 6.51
C VAL A 90 0.16 -8.05 5.55
N VAL A 91 0.07 -8.56 4.33
CA VAL A 91 -0.87 -8.08 3.32
C VAL A 91 -2.29 -8.24 3.84
N ARG A 92 -2.63 -9.43 4.34
CA ARG A 92 -3.91 -9.70 5.00
C ARG A 92 -4.15 -8.83 6.23
N ALA A 93 -3.13 -8.42 6.98
CA ALA A 93 -3.31 -7.50 8.08
C ALA A 93 -3.73 -6.11 7.59
N TYR A 94 -3.26 -5.67 6.41
CA TYR A 94 -3.74 -4.45 5.75
C TYR A 94 -5.18 -4.60 5.24
N PHE A 95 -5.55 -5.76 4.69
CA PHE A 95 -6.88 -5.97 4.07
C PHE A 95 -7.99 -6.47 5.01
N TYR A 96 -7.68 -7.35 5.96
CA TYR A 96 -8.66 -8.08 6.78
C TYR A 96 -8.82 -7.54 8.20
N ARG A 97 -8.17 -6.42 8.58
CA ARG A 97 -8.43 -5.77 9.88
C ARG A 97 -9.85 -5.19 9.99
N SER A 98 -10.66 -5.26 8.93
CA SER A 98 -12.08 -4.89 8.91
C SER A 98 -13.04 -6.08 9.00
N VAL A 99 -12.57 -7.33 9.00
CA VAL A 99 -13.42 -8.53 9.18
C VAL A 99 -13.25 -9.07 10.60
N SER A 100 -13.52 -8.22 11.58
CA SER A 100 -13.91 -8.70 12.91
C SER A 100 -15.44 -8.76 12.92
N ILE A 101 -15.92 -9.99 13.08
CA ILE A 101 -17.30 -10.40 13.38
C ILE A 101 -17.85 -9.61 14.58
#